data_AF-A0A843ELQ7-F1
#
_entry.id   AF-A0A843ELQ7-F1
#
_cell.length_a   1.000
_cell.length_b   1.000
_cell.length_c   1.000
_cell.angle_alpha   90.00
_cell.angle_beta   90.00
_cell.angle_gamma   90.00
#
_symmetry.space_group_name_H-M   'P 1'
#
loop_
_entity.id
_entity.type
_entity.pdbx_description
1 polymer ?
#
loop_
_entity_poly.entity_id
_entity_poly.type
_entity_poly.pdbx_seq_one_letter_code
_entity_poly.pdbx_strand_id
1 'polypeptide(L)'
;MPIMSFGSQNINIITNKKAMTIRKLWKTPLKVGDRLHCYWNLASKEKKKIFEAQVTDVKTLPFKEIKSNDKLAQEEGYEDSNEMVREFKKMYPDGISDEDLFKVIYFEKLDIDDWKGDKIDEKAMITKRADILFDSGKFDKSTMCYDAALRLDPDDVYLLN
;
A
#
# COMPACT_ATOMS: atom_id res chain seq x y z
N MET A 1 16.43 -7.28 -0.90
CA MET A 1 15.36 -6.72 -1.77
C MET A 1 14.82 -5.45 -1.13
N PRO A 2 14.44 -4.43 -1.92
CA PRO A 2 13.80 -3.22 -1.40
C PRO A 2 12.54 -3.56 -0.61
N ILE A 3 12.40 -2.93 0.56
CA ILE A 3 11.23 -3.08 1.44
C ILE A 3 10.31 -1.89 1.22
N MET A 4 9.04 -2.16 0.95
CA MET A 4 7.99 -1.15 0.87
C MET A 4 7.02 -1.34 2.02
N SER A 5 6.90 -0.35 2.90
CA SER A 5 5.96 -0.39 4.01
C SER A 5 4.68 0.39 3.68
N PHE A 6 3.55 -0.22 4.04
CA PHE A 6 2.21 0.32 3.86
C PHE A 6 1.51 0.47 5.21
N GLY A 7 0.78 1.58 5.36
CA GLY A 7 -0.03 1.89 6.54
C GLY A 7 -1.52 1.86 6.23
N SER A 8 -2.39 2.08 7.23
CA SER A 8 -3.86 1.94 7.13
C SER A 8 -4.56 2.70 5.99
N GLN A 9 -3.92 3.74 5.46
CA GLN A 9 -4.35 4.50 4.29
C GLN A 9 -4.17 3.72 2.98
N ASN A 10 -3.30 2.72 2.93
CA ASN A 10 -2.95 1.96 1.74
C ASN A 10 -3.75 0.65 1.61
N ILE A 11 -4.95 0.59 2.19
CA ILE A 11 -5.79 -0.62 2.17
C ILE A 11 -6.08 -1.09 0.74
N ASN A 12 -6.27 -0.16 -0.19
CA ASN A 12 -6.54 -0.46 -1.60
C ASN A 12 -5.40 -1.23 -2.27
N ILE A 13 -4.16 -1.05 -1.83
CA ILE A 13 -3.02 -1.82 -2.34
C ILE A 13 -3.14 -3.29 -1.93
N ILE A 14 -3.59 -3.53 -0.71
CA ILE A 14 -3.70 -4.88 -0.15
C ILE A 14 -4.87 -5.61 -0.75
N THR A 15 -5.99 -4.94 -0.93
CA THR A 15 -7.19 -5.53 -1.51
C THR A 15 -7.13 -5.63 -3.04
N ASN A 16 -5.93 -5.38 -3.61
CA ASN A 16 -5.63 -5.40 -5.05
C ASN A 16 -6.47 -4.42 -5.88
N LYS A 17 -7.01 -3.38 -5.23
CA LYS A 17 -7.75 -2.28 -5.88
C LYS A 17 -6.83 -1.17 -6.39
N LYS A 18 -5.56 -1.16 -6.00
CA LYS A 18 -4.56 -0.17 -6.41
C LYS A 18 -3.18 -0.81 -6.59
N ALA A 19 -2.51 -0.46 -7.69
CA ALA A 19 -1.21 -1.02 -8.11
C ALA A 19 -0.11 0.05 -8.19
N MET A 20 -0.22 1.13 -7.41
CA MET A 20 0.76 2.21 -7.42
C MET A 20 0.93 2.90 -6.06
N THR A 21 2.10 3.52 -5.86
CA THR A 21 2.34 4.40 -4.71
C THR A 21 3.32 5.54 -5.00
N ILE A 22 3.14 6.66 -4.32
CA ILE A 22 3.98 7.85 -4.38
C ILE A 22 4.82 7.95 -3.10
N ARG A 23 6.13 8.13 -3.27
CA ARG A 23 7.09 8.24 -2.15
C ARG A 23 8.13 9.32 -2.44
N LYS A 24 8.59 10.02 -1.39
CA LYS A 24 9.74 10.92 -1.51
C LYS A 24 10.97 10.12 -1.97
N LEU A 25 11.78 10.70 -2.84
CA LEU A 25 12.91 10.01 -3.48
C LEU A 25 13.85 9.40 -2.43
N TRP A 26 14.09 8.09 -2.54
CA TRP A 26 15.02 7.36 -1.67
C TRP A 26 16.47 7.56 -2.10
N LYS A 27 17.41 7.34 -1.17
CA LYS A 27 18.85 7.29 -1.47
C LYS A 27 19.18 6.25 -2.56
N THR A 28 18.51 5.10 -2.52
CA THR A 28 18.61 4.06 -3.54
C THR A 28 17.29 4.01 -4.31
N PRO A 29 17.21 4.66 -5.48
CA PRO A 29 15.98 4.72 -6.27
C PRO A 29 15.59 3.36 -6.84
N LEU A 30 14.30 3.00 -6.74
CA LEU A 30 13.71 1.83 -7.40
C LEU A 30 13.74 1.94 -8.92
N LYS A 31 13.84 0.79 -9.59
CA LYS A 31 13.85 0.63 -11.05
C LYS A 31 12.82 -0.39 -11.50
N VAL A 32 12.43 -0.32 -12.77
CA VAL A 32 11.57 -1.33 -13.40
C VAL A 32 12.23 -2.70 -13.30
N GLY A 33 11.44 -3.71 -12.93
CA GLY A 33 11.91 -5.06 -12.68
C GLY A 33 12.36 -5.33 -11.24
N ASP A 34 12.50 -4.29 -10.40
CA ASP A 34 12.82 -4.50 -8.98
C ASP A 34 11.69 -5.27 -8.30
N ARG A 35 12.07 -6.25 -7.49
CA ARG A 35 11.15 -7.04 -6.68
C ARG A 35 11.01 -6.42 -5.30
N LEU A 36 9.78 -6.11 -4.91
CA LEU A 36 9.43 -5.46 -3.65
C LEU A 36 8.98 -6.49 -2.62
N HIS A 37 9.48 -6.38 -1.40
CA HIS A 37 8.80 -6.97 -0.25
C HIS A 37 7.86 -5.94 0.36
N CYS A 38 6.57 -6.21 0.28
CA CYS A 38 5.53 -5.30 0.76
C CYS A 38 5.12 -5.70 2.18
N TYR A 39 5.39 -4.82 3.14
CA TYR A 39 5.10 -5.01 4.55
C TYR A 39 3.97 -4.11 5.02
N TRP A 40 3.23 -4.59 6.01
CA TRP A 40 2.34 -3.76 6.78
C TRP A 40 3.02 -3.25 8.04
N ASN A 41 2.81 -1.98 8.37
CA ASN A 41 3.02 -1.49 9.74
C ASN A 41 1.72 -1.65 10.52
N LEU A 42 1.64 -2.68 11.38
CA LEU A 42 0.52 -2.82 12.30
C LEU A 42 0.59 -1.70 13.36
N ALA A 43 -0.54 -1.44 14.03
CA ALA A 43 -0.55 -0.50 15.17
C ALA A 43 0.31 -1.03 16.33
N SER A 44 0.40 -2.36 16.47
CA SER A 44 1.45 -3.01 17.25
C SER A 44 2.77 -2.96 16.47
N LYS A 45 3.91 -2.83 17.15
CA LYS A 45 5.25 -2.71 16.53
C LYS A 45 5.68 -3.89 15.62
N GLU A 46 4.79 -4.84 15.31
CA GLU A 46 5.02 -5.92 14.36
C GLU A 46 4.91 -5.43 12.91
N LYS A 47 5.95 -5.74 12.13
CA LYS A 47 5.94 -5.65 10.67
C LYS A 47 5.77 -7.06 10.12
N LYS A 48 4.74 -7.26 9.31
CA LYS A 48 4.50 -8.54 8.62
C LYS A 48 4.51 -8.34 7.11
N LYS A 49 5.17 -9.25 6.39
CA LYS A 49 5.11 -9.31 4.92
C LYS A 49 3.67 -9.62 4.55
N ILE A 50 3.16 -8.96 3.51
CA ILE A 50 1.79 -9.15 3.02
C ILE A 50 1.81 -9.72 1.61
N PHE A 51 2.68 -9.19 0.75
CA PHE A 51 2.84 -9.68 -0.60
C PHE A 51 4.22 -9.36 -1.16
N GLU A 52 4.58 -10.02 -2.24
CA GLU A 52 5.67 -9.62 -3.11
C GLU A 52 5.10 -8.98 -4.38
N ALA A 53 5.78 -7.97 -4.89
CA ALA A 53 5.39 -7.29 -6.12
C ALA A 53 6.60 -7.04 -7.01
N GLN A 54 6.35 -6.81 -8.29
CA GLN A 54 7.36 -6.40 -9.24
C GLN A 54 7.05 -4.98 -9.73
N VAL A 55 8.05 -4.11 -9.70
CA VAL A 55 7.93 -2.75 -10.23
C VAL A 55 7.81 -2.82 -11.75
N THR A 56 6.76 -2.19 -12.28
CA THR A 56 6.46 -2.16 -13.72
C THR A 56 6.77 -0.81 -14.35
N ASP A 57 6.64 0.28 -13.61
CA ASP A 57 7.04 1.61 -14.06
C ASP A 57 7.46 2.51 -12.88
N VAL A 58 8.36 3.46 -13.15
CA VAL A 58 8.80 4.44 -12.15
C VAL A 58 8.96 5.81 -12.80
N LYS A 59 8.18 6.78 -12.35
CA LYS A 59 8.29 8.19 -12.76
C LYS A 59 8.84 9.02 -11.63
N THR A 60 9.79 9.90 -11.92
CA THR A 60 10.32 10.86 -10.93
C THR A 60 9.80 12.24 -11.26
N LEU A 61 9.10 12.87 -10.32
CA LEU A 61 8.45 14.16 -10.50
C LEU A 61 8.81 15.07 -9.30
N PRO A 62 9.00 16.38 -9.50
CA PRO A 62 9.10 17.32 -8.40
C PRO A 62 7.74 17.50 -7.71
N PHE A 63 7.74 17.81 -6.42
CA PHE A 63 6.52 17.93 -5.62
C PHE A 63 5.55 18.99 -6.18
N LYS A 64 6.06 20.06 -6.80
CA LYS A 64 5.24 21.08 -7.47
C LYS A 64 4.31 20.53 -8.54
N GLU A 65 4.70 19.46 -9.24
CA GLU A 65 3.89 18.79 -10.26
C GLU A 65 2.88 17.80 -9.66
N ILE A 66 3.11 17.37 -8.41
CA ILE A 66 2.27 16.40 -7.71
C ILE A 66 1.19 17.10 -6.88
N LYS A 67 1.53 18.19 -6.18
CA LYS A 67 0.67 18.84 -5.19
C LYS A 67 -0.66 19.39 -5.74
N SER A 68 -0.75 19.61 -7.05
CA SER A 68 -1.93 20.11 -7.76
C SER A 68 -2.48 19.12 -8.80
N ASN A 69 -2.12 17.84 -8.70
CA ASN A 69 -2.55 16.82 -9.64
C ASN A 69 -3.60 15.89 -9.01
N ASP A 70 -4.88 16.25 -9.16
CA ASP A 70 -6.00 15.49 -8.62
C ASP A 70 -6.08 14.07 -9.18
N LYS A 71 -5.77 13.88 -10.47
CA LYS A 71 -5.78 12.54 -11.08
C LYS A 71 -4.77 11.62 -10.40
N LEU A 72 -3.54 12.12 -10.20
CA LEU A 72 -2.50 11.37 -9.53
C LEU A 72 -2.82 11.12 -8.05
N ALA A 73 -3.46 12.08 -7.38
CA ALA A 73 -3.94 11.91 -6.01
C ALA A 73 -5.00 10.81 -5.90
N GLN A 74 -5.96 10.80 -6.83
CA GLN A 74 -7.01 9.79 -6.94
C GLN A 74 -6.45 8.40 -7.27
N GLU A 75 -5.47 8.33 -8.17
CA GLU A 75 -4.73 7.08 -8.44
C GLU A 75 -3.99 6.57 -7.18
N GLU A 76 -3.44 7.45 -6.35
CA GLU A 76 -2.88 7.10 -5.03
C GLU A 76 -3.96 6.70 -4.00
N GLY A 77 -5.23 7.00 -4.28
CA GLY A 77 -6.37 6.69 -3.41
C GLY A 77 -6.74 7.77 -2.41
N TYR A 78 -6.38 9.03 -2.70
CA TYR A 78 -6.92 10.22 -2.03
C TYR A 78 -8.14 10.75 -2.76
N GLU A 79 -8.97 11.54 -2.07
CA GLU A 79 -10.13 12.22 -2.69
C GLU A 79 -9.67 13.25 -3.74
N ASP A 80 -8.68 14.06 -3.36
CA ASP A 80 -8.12 15.13 -4.19
C ASP A 80 -6.64 15.41 -3.83
N SER A 81 -6.01 16.33 -4.58
CA SER A 81 -4.63 16.70 -4.32
C SER A 81 -4.43 17.43 -2.99
N ASN A 82 -5.46 18.10 -2.45
CA ASN A 82 -5.40 18.81 -1.17
C ASN A 82 -5.28 17.82 -0.01
N GLU A 83 -6.09 16.76 -0.01
CA GLU A 83 -6.03 15.69 0.97
C GLU A 83 -4.68 14.99 0.90
N MET A 84 -4.20 14.64 -0.30
CA MET A 84 -2.88 14.04 -0.50
C MET A 84 -1.77 14.90 0.11
N VAL A 85 -1.76 16.21 -0.16
CA VAL A 85 -0.76 17.13 0.38
C VAL A 85 -0.83 17.19 1.91
N ARG A 86 -2.04 17.22 2.49
CA ARG A 86 -2.23 17.21 3.95
C ARG A 86 -1.63 15.95 4.58
N GLU A 87 -1.88 14.78 3.99
CA GLU A 87 -1.34 13.52 4.51
C GLU A 87 0.17 13.39 4.28
N PHE A 88 0.70 13.92 3.18
CA PHE A 88 2.13 13.94 2.92
C PHE A 88 2.87 14.79 3.95
N LYS A 89 2.34 15.96 4.31
CA LYS A 89 2.92 16.80 5.38
C LYS A 89 2.97 16.09 6.73
N LYS A 90 2.02 15.20 7.03
CA LYS A 90 2.06 14.36 8.25
C LYS A 90 3.12 13.25 8.14
N MET A 91 3.29 12.67 6.95
CA MET A 91 4.25 11.57 6.71
C MET A 91 5.70 12.05 6.67
N TYR A 92 5.95 13.29 6.23
CA TYR A 92 7.28 13.88 6.10
C TYR A 92 7.39 15.12 7.02
N PRO A 93 7.64 14.91 8.34
CA PRO A 93 7.63 15.99 9.34
C PRO A 93 8.74 17.03 9.14
N ASP A 94 9.83 16.64 8.47
CA ASP A 94 10.93 17.55 8.09
C ASP A 94 10.53 18.56 6.99
N GLY A 95 9.29 18.50 6.53
CA GLY A 95 8.75 19.35 5.49
C GLY A 95 8.96 18.80 4.08
N ILE A 96 8.27 19.46 3.15
CA ILE A 96 8.29 19.14 1.72
C ILE A 96 8.44 20.45 0.96
N SER A 97 9.51 20.56 0.19
CA SER A 97 9.73 21.68 -0.73
C SER A 97 9.13 21.38 -2.11
N ASP A 98 8.85 22.42 -2.90
CA ASP A 98 8.33 22.26 -4.26
C ASP A 98 9.30 21.54 -5.20
N GLU A 99 10.60 21.61 -4.92
CA GLU A 99 11.66 20.96 -5.69
C GLU A 99 12.02 19.58 -5.14
N ASP A 100 11.42 19.15 -4.03
CA ASP A 100 11.62 17.80 -3.52
C ASP A 100 11.13 16.79 -4.55
N LEU A 101 12.00 15.85 -4.89
CA LEU A 101 11.69 14.80 -5.85
C LEU A 101 10.90 13.68 -5.19
N PHE A 102 9.89 13.21 -5.89
CA PHE A 102 9.08 12.07 -5.53
C PHE A 102 9.10 11.05 -6.66
N LYS A 103 8.91 9.79 -6.30
CA LYS A 103 8.71 8.69 -7.23
C LYS A 103 7.27 8.23 -7.20
N VAL A 104 6.64 8.23 -8.37
CA VAL A 104 5.42 7.48 -8.64
C VAL A 104 5.86 6.10 -9.09
N ILE A 105 5.50 5.08 -8.32
CA ILE A 105 5.95 3.70 -8.49
C ILE A 105 4.72 2.87 -8.83
N TYR A 106 4.70 2.30 -10.03
CA TYR A 106 3.70 1.32 -10.46
C TYR A 106 4.28 -0.07 -10.27
N PHE A 107 3.46 -0.99 -9.77
CA PHE A 107 3.88 -2.34 -9.48
C PHE A 107 2.72 -3.32 -9.57
N GLU A 108 3.03 -4.55 -9.92
CA GLU A 108 2.06 -5.64 -9.99
C GLU A 108 2.34 -6.64 -8.87
N LYS A 109 1.29 -7.11 -8.20
CA LYS A 109 1.42 -8.18 -7.22
C LYS A 109 1.84 -9.47 -7.93
N LEU A 110 2.79 -10.17 -7.35
CA LEU A 110 3.23 -11.47 -7.83
C LEU A 110 2.37 -12.57 -7.21
N ASP A 111 2.11 -13.61 -7.99
CA ASP A 111 1.48 -14.83 -7.50
C ASP A 111 2.33 -15.43 -6.36
N ILE A 112 1.68 -16.02 -5.36
CA ILE A 112 2.35 -16.62 -4.20
C ILE A 112 3.36 -17.71 -4.61
N ASP A 113 3.13 -18.40 -5.72
CA ASP A 113 4.04 -19.41 -6.23
C ASP A 113 5.31 -18.84 -6.83
N ASP A 114 5.27 -17.59 -7.27
CA ASP A 114 6.46 -16.89 -7.76
C ASP A 114 7.31 -16.30 -6.64
N TRP A 115 6.82 -16.25 -5.39
CA TRP A 115 7.48 -15.60 -4.26
C TRP A 115 8.85 -16.20 -3.97
N LYS A 116 9.85 -15.33 -3.74
CA LYS A 116 11.22 -15.76 -3.43
C LYS A 116 11.45 -15.94 -1.92
N GLY A 117 10.71 -15.23 -1.07
CA GLY A 117 10.78 -15.38 0.38
C GLY A 117 9.69 -16.30 0.93
N ASP A 118 9.56 -16.33 2.25
CA ASP A 118 8.55 -17.16 2.93
C ASP A 118 7.15 -16.92 2.35
N LYS A 119 6.49 -17.99 1.92
CA LYS A 119 5.08 -17.96 1.58
C LYS A 119 4.29 -17.67 2.86
N ILE A 120 3.32 -16.79 2.76
CA ILE A 120 2.43 -16.47 3.89
C ILE A 120 1.03 -16.93 3.52
N ASP A 121 0.24 -17.25 4.53
CA ASP A 121 -1.20 -17.38 4.35
C ASP A 121 -1.79 -15.97 4.16
N GLU A 122 -1.96 -15.55 2.89
CA GLU A 122 -2.47 -14.23 2.53
C GLU A 122 -3.87 -14.02 3.10
N LYS A 123 -4.74 -15.04 3.05
CA LYS A 123 -6.09 -15.00 3.63
C LYS A 123 -6.03 -14.74 5.13
N ALA A 124 -5.32 -15.58 5.89
CA ALA A 124 -5.23 -15.43 7.34
C ALA A 124 -4.64 -14.06 7.73
N MET A 125 -3.69 -13.55 6.94
CA MET A 125 -3.09 -12.23 7.16
C MET A 125 -4.09 -11.09 6.92
N ILE A 126 -4.92 -11.18 5.86
CA ILE A 126 -5.96 -10.20 5.57
C ILE A 126 -7.09 -10.26 6.60
N THR A 127 -7.51 -11.46 7.01
CA THR A 127 -8.54 -11.68 8.05
C THR A 127 -8.11 -11.10 9.39
N LYS A 128 -6.90 -11.45 9.89
CA LYS A 128 -6.37 -10.91 11.16
C LYS A 128 -6.38 -9.37 11.18
N ARG A 129 -6.17 -8.77 10.02
CA ARG A 129 -6.15 -7.33 9.86
C ARG A 129 -7.56 -6.73 9.83
N ALA A 130 -8.51 -7.42 9.19
CA ALA A 130 -9.92 -7.06 9.25
C ALA A 130 -10.39 -6.96 10.71
N ASP A 131 -10.01 -7.95 11.54
CA ASP A 131 -10.31 -7.97 12.98
C ASP A 131 -9.71 -6.75 13.69
N ILE A 132 -8.41 -6.46 13.48
CA ILE A 132 -7.76 -5.29 14.11
C ILE A 132 -8.44 -3.98 13.71
N LEU A 133 -8.86 -3.85 12.45
CA LEU A 133 -9.57 -2.65 11.97
C LEU A 133 -10.98 -2.56 12.55
N PHE A 134 -11.65 -3.71 12.70
CA PHE A 134 -12.96 -3.82 13.35
C PHE A 134 -12.87 -3.37 14.81
N ASP A 135 -11.93 -3.94 15.56
CA ASP A 135 -11.67 -3.59 16.97
C ASP A 135 -11.31 -2.11 17.15
N SER A 136 -10.69 -1.51 16.14
CA SER A 136 -10.34 -0.08 16.13
C SER A 136 -11.48 0.83 15.66
N GLY A 137 -12.69 0.30 15.43
CA GLY A 137 -13.86 1.04 14.95
C GLY A 137 -13.80 1.49 13.48
N LYS A 138 -12.85 0.98 12.70
CA LYS A 138 -12.68 1.31 11.27
C LYS A 138 -13.44 0.33 10.39
N PHE A 139 -14.76 0.26 10.59
CA PHE A 139 -15.62 -0.77 9.99
C PHE A 139 -15.54 -0.82 8.47
N ASP A 140 -15.61 0.32 7.76
CA ASP A 140 -15.52 0.33 6.29
C ASP A 140 -14.24 -0.36 5.76
N LYS A 141 -13.11 -0.09 6.42
CA LYS A 141 -11.81 -0.68 6.05
C LYS A 141 -11.71 -2.15 6.45
N SER A 142 -12.39 -2.53 7.52
CA SER A 142 -12.49 -3.93 7.97
C SER A 142 -13.28 -4.75 6.96
N THR A 143 -14.47 -4.29 6.54
CA THR A 143 -15.29 -4.93 5.51
C THR A 143 -14.52 -5.13 4.21
N MET A 144 -13.77 -4.12 3.77
CA MET A 144 -12.90 -4.25 2.58
C MET A 144 -11.85 -5.35 2.70
N CYS A 145 -11.36 -5.63 3.92
CA CYS A 145 -10.42 -6.73 4.16
C CYS A 145 -11.16 -8.07 4.12
N TYR A 146 -12.30 -8.19 4.81
CA TYR A 146 -13.10 -9.43 4.78
C TYR A 146 -13.52 -9.79 3.35
N ASP A 147 -13.98 -8.83 2.56
CA ASP A 147 -14.29 -9.04 1.14
C ASP A 147 -13.08 -9.56 0.34
N ALA A 148 -11.88 -9.05 0.65
CA ALA A 148 -10.66 -9.49 -0.02
C ALA A 148 -10.23 -10.89 0.42
N ALA A 149 -10.43 -11.26 1.69
CA ALA A 149 -10.18 -12.59 2.19
C ALA A 149 -11.17 -13.61 1.60
N LEU A 150 -12.46 -13.26 1.50
CA LEU A 150 -13.49 -14.07 0.84
C LEU A 150 -13.25 -14.26 -0.67
N ARG A 151 -12.54 -13.34 -1.34
CA ARG A 151 -12.12 -13.58 -2.74
C ARG A 151 -11.04 -14.65 -2.86
N LEU A 152 -10.24 -14.86 -1.82
CA LEU A 152 -9.22 -15.91 -1.77
C LEU A 152 -9.83 -17.26 -1.37
N ASP A 153 -10.82 -17.25 -0.47
CA ASP A 153 -11.57 -18.43 -0.05
C ASP A 153 -13.05 -18.08 0.12
N PRO A 154 -13.86 -18.25 -0.94
CA PRO A 154 -15.28 -17.87 -0.93
C PRO A 154 -16.14 -18.67 0.05
N ASP A 155 -15.68 -19.88 0.43
CA ASP A 155 -16.43 -20.82 1.26
C ASP A 155 -15.95 -20.80 2.73
N ASP A 156 -15.19 -19.77 3.13
CA ASP A 156 -14.67 -19.65 4.48
C ASP A 156 -15.81 -19.44 5.49
N VAL A 157 -16.13 -20.53 6.20
CA VAL A 157 -17.22 -20.58 7.19
C VAL A 157 -17.02 -19.59 8.33
N TYR A 158 -15.77 -19.24 8.68
CA TYR A 158 -15.52 -18.25 9.73
C TYR A 158 -15.86 -16.84 9.27
N LEU A 159 -15.58 -16.50 8.01
CA LEU A 159 -15.87 -15.19 7.44
C LEU A 159 -17.35 -14.99 7.06
N LEU A 160 -18.10 -16.08 6.89
CA LEU A 160 -19.52 -16.07 6.50
C LEU A 160 -20.51 -16.10 7.67
N ASN A 161 -20.05 -16.30 8.91
CA ASN A 161 -20.87 -16.34 10.13
C ASN A 161 -20.75 -15.05 10.95
#